data_AF-A0A2P8L7Y3-F1
#
_entry.id   AF-A0A2P8L7Y3-F1
#
_cell.length_a   1.000
_cell.length_b   1.000
_cell.length_c   1.000
_cell.angle_alpha   90.00
_cell.angle_beta   90.00
_cell.angle_gamma   90.00
#
_symmetry.space_group_name_H-M   'P 1'
#
loop_
_entity.id
_entity.type
_entity.pdbx_description
1 polymer ?
#
loop_
_entity_poly.entity_id
_entity_poly.type
_entity_poly.pdbx_seq_one_letter_code
_entity_poly.pdbx_strand_id
1 'polypeptide(L)'
;MSGIGSRLRQERERLGLSQKVFGEIGGVEANAQGKYESGGRAPKADYLSRVAQRGVDVLYVLTGSPTPIQLENLSQLEEKILENYRVMLKEDQDAIRRLTSTLAEHSVSQNGKHKSALTQS
;
A
#
# COMPACT_ATOMS: atom_id res chain seq x y z
N MET A 1 17.23 -13.85 -2.50
CA MET A 1 16.85 -13.61 -3.90
C MET A 1 16.13 -12.28 -3.97
N SER A 2 16.71 -11.28 -4.62
CA SER A 2 16.06 -9.99 -4.89
C SER A 2 15.77 -9.88 -6.39
N GLY A 3 14.56 -9.44 -6.75
CA GLY A 3 14.19 -9.23 -8.15
C GLY A 3 12.69 -9.11 -8.34
N ILE A 4 12.28 -8.96 -9.60
CA ILE A 4 10.86 -8.85 -9.99
C ILE A 4 10.07 -10.08 -9.51
N GLY A 5 10.63 -11.28 -9.68
CA GLY A 5 9.97 -12.53 -9.28
C GLY A 5 9.65 -12.61 -7.78
N SER A 6 10.61 -12.24 -6.92
CA SER A 6 10.40 -12.26 -5.47
C SER A 6 9.34 -11.25 -5.03
N ARG A 7 9.30 -10.07 -5.65
CA ARG A 7 8.29 -9.04 -5.34
C ARG A 7 6.91 -9.40 -5.88
N LEU A 8 6.85 -10.03 -7.05
CA LEU A 8 5.60 -10.57 -7.59
C LEU A 8 5.01 -11.66 -6.68
N ARG A 9 5.87 -12.52 -6.12
CA ARG A 9 5.48 -13.51 -5.11
C ARG A 9 4.94 -12.85 -3.83
N GLN A 10 5.61 -11.81 -3.33
CA GLN A 10 5.17 -11.08 -2.14
C GLN A 10 3.78 -10.47 -2.35
N GLU A 11 3.53 -9.85 -3.51
CA GLU A 11 2.21 -9.30 -3.83
C GLU A 11 1.14 -10.38 -3.94
N ARG A 12 1.44 -11.53 -4.54
CA ARG A 12 0.53 -12.67 -4.55
C ARG A 12 0.16 -13.13 -3.13
N GLU A 13 1.18 -13.29 -2.29
CA GLU A 13 1.02 -13.74 -0.89
C GLU A 13 0.26 -12.70 -0.05
N ARG A 14 0.50 -11.41 -0.27
CA ARG A 14 -0.26 -10.30 0.35
C ARG A 14 -1.75 -10.37 0.01
N LEU A 15 -2.09 -10.77 -1.21
CA LEU A 15 -3.46 -10.97 -1.66
C LEU A 15 -4.06 -12.32 -1.25
N GLY A 16 -3.29 -13.19 -0.58
CA GLY A 16 -3.75 -14.51 -0.12
C GLY A 16 -4.00 -15.51 -1.26
N LEU A 17 -3.39 -15.31 -2.43
CA LEU A 17 -3.67 -16.11 -3.63
C LEU A 17 -2.69 -17.26 -3.82
N SER A 18 -3.19 -18.39 -4.34
CA SER A 18 -2.35 -19.49 -4.80
C SER A 18 -1.68 -19.16 -6.15
N GLN A 19 -0.56 -19.81 -6.48
CA GLN A 19 0.09 -19.62 -7.79
C GLN A 19 -0.82 -19.95 -8.97
N LYS A 20 -1.71 -20.94 -8.81
CA LYS A 20 -2.68 -21.33 -9.83
C LYS A 20 -3.66 -20.18 -10.10
N VAL A 21 -4.35 -19.71 -9.06
CA VAL A 21 -5.34 -18.63 -9.17
C VAL A 21 -4.69 -17.34 -9.68
N PHE A 22 -3.49 -17.04 -9.20
CA PHE A 22 -2.76 -15.84 -9.62
C PHE A 22 -2.28 -15.91 -11.07
N GLY A 23 -1.81 -17.08 -11.52
CA GLY A 23 -1.53 -17.35 -12.93
C GLY A 23 -2.76 -17.16 -13.81
N GLU A 24 -3.90 -17.73 -13.41
CA GLU A 24 -5.18 -17.59 -14.13
C GLU A 24 -5.59 -16.12 -14.30
N ILE A 25 -5.51 -15.30 -13.23
CA ILE A 25 -5.73 -13.84 -13.30
C ILE A 25 -4.78 -13.20 -14.33
N GLY A 26 -3.51 -13.60 -14.29
CA GLY A 26 -2.49 -13.15 -15.23
C GLY A 26 -2.65 -13.71 -16.65
N GLY A 27 -3.61 -14.59 -16.91
CA GLY A 27 -3.81 -15.27 -18.21
C GLY A 27 -2.70 -16.27 -18.55
N VAL A 28 -2.12 -16.93 -17.54
CA VAL A 28 -1.04 -17.91 -17.69
C VAL A 28 -1.26 -19.14 -16.82
N GLU A 29 -0.61 -20.25 -17.16
CA GLU A 29 -0.63 -21.47 -16.35
C GLU A 29 0.16 -21.34 -15.03
N ALA A 30 -0.18 -22.16 -14.04
CA ALA A 30 0.51 -22.18 -12.73
C ALA A 30 2.04 -22.40 -12.84
N ASN A 31 2.48 -23.21 -13.81
CA ASN A 31 3.90 -23.44 -14.08
C ASN A 31 4.60 -22.15 -14.56
N ALA A 32 3.93 -21.36 -15.41
CA ALA A 32 4.46 -20.08 -15.83
C ALA A 32 4.57 -19.10 -14.65
N GLN A 33 3.59 -19.11 -13.74
CA GLN A 33 3.65 -18.34 -12.50
C GLN A 33 4.86 -18.72 -11.63
N GLY A 34 5.10 -20.02 -11.45
CA GLY A 34 6.27 -20.52 -10.73
C GLY A 34 7.59 -20.05 -11.35
N LYS A 35 7.69 -20.03 -12.69
CA LYS A 35 8.87 -19.51 -13.41
C LYS A 35 9.06 -18.01 -13.27
N TYR A 36 7.97 -17.24 -13.14
CA TYR A 36 8.05 -15.81 -12.85
C TYR A 36 8.58 -15.56 -11.44
N GLU A 37 8.02 -16.25 -10.44
CA GLU A 37 8.38 -16.06 -9.04
C GLU A 37 9.80 -16.52 -8.71
N SER A 38 10.31 -17.54 -9.39
CA SER A 38 11.69 -18.01 -9.24
C SER A 38 12.71 -17.19 -10.03
N GLY A 39 12.26 -16.28 -10.89
CA GLY A 39 13.12 -15.47 -11.77
C GLY A 39 13.60 -16.20 -13.02
N GLY A 40 13.14 -17.42 -13.29
CA GLY A 40 13.47 -18.16 -14.52
C GLY A 40 12.87 -17.57 -15.79
N ARG A 41 11.88 -16.69 -15.67
CA ARG A 41 11.29 -15.92 -16.78
C ARG A 41 10.78 -14.58 -16.27
N ALA A 42 10.85 -13.53 -17.07
CA ALA A 42 10.21 -12.25 -16.75
C ALA A 42 8.71 -12.27 -17.11
N PRO A 43 7.82 -11.72 -16.26
CA PRO A 43 6.42 -11.51 -16.60
C PRO A 43 6.29 -10.46 -17.72
N LYS A 44 5.30 -10.63 -18.61
CA LYS A 44 5.03 -9.67 -19.69
C LYS A 44 4.18 -8.50 -19.18
N ALA A 45 4.20 -7.39 -19.90
CA ALA A 45 3.38 -6.21 -19.59
C ALA A 45 1.88 -6.53 -19.50
N ASP A 46 1.33 -7.33 -20.42
CA ASP A 46 -0.10 -7.72 -20.38
C ASP A 46 -0.46 -8.54 -19.14
N TYR A 47 0.47 -9.40 -18.69
CA TYR A 47 0.31 -10.14 -17.43
C TYR A 47 0.25 -9.15 -16.25
N LEU A 48 1.19 -8.20 -16.20
CA LEU A 48 1.27 -7.19 -15.14
C LEU A 48 0.02 -6.30 -15.11
N SER A 49 -0.48 -5.89 -16.27
CA SER A 49 -1.71 -5.11 -16.41
C SER A 49 -2.92 -5.86 -15.85
N ARG A 50 -3.06 -7.17 -16.14
CA ARG A 50 -4.17 -7.98 -15.61
C ARG A 50 -4.11 -8.13 -14.09
N VAL A 51 -2.95 -8.44 -13.54
CA VAL A 51 -2.83 -8.61 -12.08
C VAL A 51 -2.94 -7.27 -11.32
N ALA A 52 -2.60 -6.14 -11.95
CA ALA A 52 -2.82 -4.80 -11.39
C ALA A 52 -4.30 -4.54 -11.09
N GLN A 53 -5.20 -4.97 -11.98
CA GLN A 53 -6.65 -4.85 -11.79
C GLN A 53 -7.15 -5.65 -10.56
N ARG A 54 -6.36 -6.62 -10.08
CA ARG A 54 -6.65 -7.38 -8.86
C ARG A 54 -5.94 -6.84 -7.62
N GLY A 55 -5.37 -5.64 -7.71
CA GLY A 55 -4.76 -4.93 -6.60
C GLY A 55 -3.29 -5.24 -6.37
N VAL A 56 -2.59 -5.80 -7.36
CA VAL A 56 -1.12 -5.93 -7.33
C VAL A 56 -0.49 -4.55 -7.54
N ASP A 57 0.45 -4.21 -6.66
CA ASP A 57 1.29 -3.03 -6.78
C ASP A 57 2.38 -3.27 -7.84
N VAL A 58 2.06 -2.96 -9.11
CA VAL A 58 2.99 -3.16 -10.23
C VAL A 58 4.24 -2.27 -10.11
N LEU A 59 4.13 -1.06 -9.55
CA LEU A 59 5.29 -0.21 -9.32
C LEU A 59 6.25 -0.89 -8.35
N TYR A 60 5.73 -1.45 -7.25
CA TYR A 60 6.53 -2.23 -6.31
C TYR A 60 7.18 -3.43 -6.99
N VAL A 61 6.42 -4.19 -7.77
CA VAL A 61 6.94 -5.35 -8.50
C VAL A 61 8.11 -4.96 -9.40
N LEU A 62 8.02 -3.84 -10.12
CA LEU A 62 9.04 -3.40 -11.06
C LEU A 62 10.25 -2.74 -10.37
N THR A 63 10.01 -1.85 -9.41
CA THR A 63 11.04 -0.95 -8.86
C THR A 63 11.54 -1.35 -7.47
N GLY A 64 10.73 -2.11 -6.72
CA GLY A 64 10.95 -2.36 -5.30
C GLY A 64 10.52 -1.22 -4.37
N SER A 65 10.05 -0.10 -4.93
CA SER A 65 9.43 0.99 -4.18
C SER A 65 7.92 0.81 -4.20
N PRO A 66 7.26 0.69 -3.03
CA PRO A 66 5.80 0.64 -2.95
C PRO A 66 5.19 1.85 -3.64
N THR A 67 4.08 1.66 -4.33
CA THR A 67 3.23 2.77 -4.76
C THR A 67 2.88 3.57 -3.51
N PRO A 68 3.27 4.87 -3.43
CA PRO A 68 2.82 5.71 -2.33
C PRO A 68 1.31 5.60 -2.29
N ILE A 69 0.74 5.32 -1.11
CA ILE A 69 -0.71 5.30 -0.95
C ILE A 69 -1.21 6.63 -1.50
N GLN A 70 -1.89 6.54 -2.63
CA GLN A 70 -2.59 7.65 -3.23
C GLN A 70 -3.67 8.01 -2.21
N LEU A 71 -3.43 9.07 -1.44
CA LEU A 71 -4.47 9.76 -0.69
C LEU A 71 -5.35 10.45 -1.73
N GLU A 72 -6.04 9.68 -2.56
CA GLU A 72 -6.99 10.21 -3.51
C GLU A 72 -8.15 10.82 -2.73
N ASN A 73 -8.51 12.05 -3.09
CA ASN A 73 -9.50 12.92 -2.45
C ASN A 73 -9.03 13.68 -1.21
N LEU A 74 -7.76 14.09 -1.14
CA LEU A 74 -7.42 15.20 -0.24
C LEU A 74 -8.26 16.42 -0.62
N SER A 75 -8.93 17.00 0.36
CA SER A 75 -9.54 18.32 0.21
C SER A 75 -8.47 19.35 -0.12
N GLN A 76 -8.88 20.47 -0.73
CA GLN A 76 -7.96 21.60 -1.01
C GLN A 76 -7.21 22.07 0.25
N LEU A 77 -7.84 21.95 1.43
CA LEU A 77 -7.22 22.29 2.70
C LEU A 77 -6.08 21.31 3.04
N GLU A 78 -6.31 20.01 2.90
CA GLU A 78 -5.30 18.99 3.18
C GLU A 78 -4.13 19.06 2.20
N GLU A 79 -4.41 19.31 0.92
CA GLU A 79 -3.36 19.58 -0.08
C GLU A 79 -2.49 20.77 0.34
N LYS A 80 -3.11 21.88 0.73
CA LYS A 80 -2.39 23.09 1.14
C LYS A 80 -1.54 22.87 2.40
N ILE A 81 -2.05 22.09 3.35
CA ILE A 81 -1.29 21.72 4.54
C ILE A 81 -0.02 20.94 4.15
N LEU A 82 -0.13 19.98 3.22
CA LEU A 82 1.03 19.20 2.77
C LEU A 82 2.04 20.03 1.98
N GLU A 83 1.59 20.94 1.12
CA GLU A 83 2.46 21.89 0.42
C GLU A 83 3.30 22.70 1.41
N ASN A 84 2.62 23.32 2.38
CA ASN A 84 3.27 24.15 3.39
C ASN A 84 4.21 23.33 4.26
N TYR A 85 3.79 22.14 4.69
CA TYR A 85 4.62 21.23 5.50
C TYR A 85 5.94 20.89 4.78
N ARG A 86 5.90 20.61 3.48
CA ARG A 86 7.09 20.18 2.72
C ARG A 86 8.17 21.26 2.57
N VAL A 87 7.80 22.55 2.65
CA VAL A 87 8.74 23.67 2.51
C VAL A 87 9.26 24.20 3.85
N MET A 88 8.73 23.71 4.98
CA MET A 88 9.18 24.08 6.32
C MET A 88 10.56 23.52 6.67
N LEU A 89 11.21 24.15 7.66
CA LEU A 89 12.42 23.63 8.28
C LEU A 89 12.13 22.30 9.00
N LYS A 90 13.17 21.49 9.18
CA LYS A 90 13.03 20.15 9.74
C LYS A 90 12.53 20.19 11.19
N GLU A 91 12.97 21.19 11.94
CA GLU A 91 12.55 21.41 13.33
C GLU A 91 11.04 21.69 13.42
N ASP A 92 10.51 22.48 12.49
CA ASP A 92 9.08 22.80 12.40
C ASP A 92 8.25 21.59 11.96
N GLN A 93 8.75 20.82 10.99
CA GLN A 93 8.14 19.56 10.56
C GLN A 93 8.06 18.56 11.72
N ASP A 94 9.12 18.40 12.50
CA ASP A 94 9.17 17.52 13.66
C ASP A 94 8.19 17.96 14.76
N ALA A 95 8.07 19.28 14.99
CA ALA A 95 7.09 19.83 15.93
C ALA A 95 5.65 19.53 15.49
N ILE A 96 5.32 19.76 14.21
CA ILE A 96 4.00 19.43 13.64
C ILE A 96 3.71 17.94 13.78
N ARG A 97 4.67 17.06 13.44
CA ARG A 97 4.51 15.60 13.60
C ARG A 97 4.12 15.21 15.03
N ARG A 98 4.84 15.73 16.02
CA ARG A 98 4.53 15.45 17.44
C ARG A 98 3.13 15.92 17.82
N LEU A 99 2.78 17.15 17.42
CA LEU A 99 1.45 17.72 17.70
C LEU A 99 0.34 16.88 17.07
N THR A 100 0.44 16.55 15.78
CA THR A 100 -0.56 15.74 15.08
C THR A 100 -0.71 14.36 15.70
N SER A 101 0.40 13.69 16.06
CA SER A 101 0.34 12.39 16.74
C SER A 101 -0.37 12.47 18.09
N THR A 102 0.02 13.42 18.95
CA THR A 102 -0.58 13.59 20.28
C THR A 102 -2.09 13.89 20.19
N LEU A 103 -2.49 14.76 19.26
CA LEU A 103 -3.90 15.11 19.06
C LEU A 103 -4.71 13.94 18.51
N ALA A 104 -4.14 13.16 17.58
CA ALA A 104 -4.77 11.95 17.06
C ALA A 104 -4.99 10.91 18.17
N GLU A 105 -3.96 10.62 18.97
CA GLU A 105 -4.06 9.71 20.11
C GLU A 105 -5.11 10.16 21.13
N HIS A 106 -5.15 11.46 21.45
CA HIS A 106 -6.15 12.02 22.36
C HIS A 106 -7.57 11.92 21.80
N SER A 107 -7.77 12.18 20.50
CA SER A 107 -9.08 12.07 19.85
C SER A 107 -9.64 10.65 19.88
N VAL A 108 -8.78 9.64 19.69
CA VAL A 108 -9.15 8.22 19.79
C VAL A 108 -9.52 7.84 21.22
N SER A 109 -8.76 8.32 22.21
CA SER A 109 -9.02 8.07 23.64
C SER A 109 -10.34 8.69 24.12
N GLN A 110 -10.66 9.92 23.67
CA GLN A 110 -11.92 10.59 24.00
C GLN A 110 -13.13 9.90 23.33
N ASN A 111 -13.02 9.50 22.06
CA ASN A 111 -14.08 8.76 21.37
C ASN A 111 -14.32 7.35 21.95
N GLY A 112 -13.28 6.70 22.49
CA GLY A 112 -13.42 5.42 23.20
C GLY A 112 -14.19 5.54 24.52
N LYS A 113 -13.97 6.62 25.29
CA LYS A 113 -14.69 6.90 26.55
C LYS A 113 -16.14 7.31 26.33
N HIS A 114 -16.43 8.03 25.24
CA HIS A 114 -17.80 8.47 24.94
C HIS A 114 -18.71 7.31 24.48
N LYS A 115 -18.16 6.26 23.84
CA LYS A 115 -18.92 5.06 23.45
C LYS A 115 -19.27 4.15 24.63
N SER A 116 -18.45 4.07 25.68
CA SER A 116 -18.75 3.22 26.85
C SER A 116 -19.87 3.77 27.73
N ALA A 117 -20.11 5.09 27.69
CA ALA A 117 -21.16 5.74 28.49
C ALA A 117 -22.58 5.58 27.90
N LEU A 118 -22.72 5.29 26.60
CA LEU A 118 -24.02 5.12 25.95
C LEU A 118 -24.60 3.69 26.02
N THR A 119 -23.85 2.71 26.52
CA THR A 119 -24.29 1.29 26.55
C THR A 119 -24.84 0.85 27.92
N GLN A 120 -25.00 1.77 28.89
CA GLN A 120 -25.52 1.45 30.23
C GLN A 120 -26.79 2.26 30.60
N SER A 121 -27.68 2.52 29.64
CA SER A 121 -29.00 3.12 29.92
C SER A 121 -30.11 2.36 29.24
#